data_AF-A0A9E0KHT8-F1
#
_entry.id   AF-A0A9E0KHT8-F1
#
_cell.length_a   1.000
_cell.length_b   1.000
_cell.length_c   1.000
_cell.angle_alpha   90.00
_cell.angle_beta   90.00
_cell.angle_gamma   90.00
#
_symmetry.space_group_name_H-M   'P 1'
#
loop_
_entity.id
_entity.type
_entity.pdbx_description
1 polymer ?
#
loop_
_entity_poly.entity_id
_entity_poly.type
_entity_poly.pdbx_seq_one_letter_code
_entity_poly.pdbx_strand_id
1 'polypeptide(L)' 'EVKTRSTAYFEHPKDAITNTKIKRIVHATEEYIHRYNIRKDIQFDIMALLPNKHGTFDIEHIPDAFLAPLS' A
#
# COMPACT_ATOMS: atom_id res chain seq x y z
N GLU A 1 1.70 4.09 1.03
CA GLU A 1 2.95 3.78 1.75
C GLU A 1 3.94 3.23 0.73
N VAL A 2 5.15 3.78 0.60
CA VAL A 2 6.18 3.27 -0.34
C VAL A 2 7.26 2.58 0.50
N LYS A 3 7.57 1.30 0.22
CA LYS A 3 8.65 0.56 0.90
C LYS A 3 9.70 0.08 -0.10
N THR A 4 10.96 0.30 0.21
CA THR A 4 12.15 -0.26 -0.48
C THR A 4 12.93 -1.11 0.52
N ARG A 5 13.19 -2.39 0.23
CA ARG A 5 14.08 -3.25 1.05
C ARG A 5 14.87 -4.25 0.20
N SER A 6 16.07 -4.57 0.67
CA SER A 6 17.15 -5.19 -0.07
C SER A 6 17.64 -6.49 0.60
N THR A 7 16.87 -7.58 0.61
CA THR A 7 17.40 -8.94 0.89
C THR A 7 16.43 -10.04 0.44
N ALA A 8 16.99 -11.18 0.03
CA ALA A 8 16.39 -12.29 -0.71
C ALA A 8 15.37 -13.19 0.03
N TYR A 9 14.73 -12.71 1.11
CA TYR A 9 13.58 -13.38 1.73
C TYR A 9 12.37 -12.44 1.57
N PHE A 10 11.84 -12.41 0.36
CA PHE A 10 10.70 -11.57 0.00
C PHE A 10 9.41 -12.25 0.48
N GLU A 11 8.80 -11.72 1.55
CA GLU A 11 7.35 -11.79 1.68
C GLU A 11 6.75 -11.00 0.51
N HIS A 12 5.73 -11.53 -0.15
CA HIS A 12 5.06 -10.83 -1.25
C HIS A 12 4.62 -9.44 -0.76
N PRO A 13 4.67 -8.37 -1.56
CA PRO A 13 4.32 -7.02 -1.10
C PRO A 13 2.94 -6.93 -0.42
N LYS A 14 2.02 -7.78 -0.86
CA LYS A 14 0.69 -7.98 -0.25
C LYS A 14 0.78 -8.56 1.17
N ASP A 15 1.66 -9.53 1.40
CA ASP A 15 1.87 -10.19 2.68
C ASP A 15 2.58 -9.28 3.70
N ALA A 16 3.37 -8.32 3.22
CA ALA A 16 4.06 -7.34 4.06
C ALA A 16 3.12 -6.26 4.68
N ILE A 17 1.84 -6.24 4.29
CA ILE A 17 0.82 -5.35 4.83
C ILE A 17 0.05 -6.06 5.95
N THR A 18 0.29 -5.59 7.18
CA THR A 18 -0.40 -6.11 8.37
C THR A 18 -1.73 -5.38 8.59
N ASN A 19 -2.68 -6.02 9.27
CA ASN A 19 -3.95 -5.41 9.66
C ASN A 19 -3.76 -4.07 10.40
N THR A 20 -2.73 -3.94 11.23
CA THR A 20 -2.41 -2.68 11.91
C THR A 20 -2.03 -1.56 10.93
N LYS A 21 -1.29 -1.88 9.86
CA LYS A 21 -0.96 -0.90 8.81
C LYS A 21 -2.21 -0.50 8.04
N ILE A 22 -3.06 -1.46 7.67
CA ILE A 22 -4.35 -1.20 6.99
C ILE A 22 -5.18 -0.21 7.81
N LYS A 23 -5.41 -0.49 9.10
CA LYS A 23 -6.20 0.40 9.98
C LYS A 23 -5.64 1.82 10.04
N ARG A 24 -4.31 1.96 10.14
CA ARG A 24 -3.66 3.30 10.17
C ARG A 24 -3.84 4.06 8.86
N ILE A 25 -3.70 3.38 7.72
CA ILE A 25 -3.87 3.98 6.40
C ILE A 25 -5.31 4.41 6.18
N VAL A 26 -6.27 3.54 6.53
CA VAL A 26 -7.70 3.82 6.40
C VAL A 26 -8.10 5.02 7.26
N HIS A 27 -7.71 5.05 8.53
CA HIS A 27 -8.01 6.18 9.42
C HIS A 27 -7.42 7.51 8.92
N ALA A 28 -6.16 7.50 8.45
CA ALA A 28 -5.55 8.71 7.88
C ALA A 28 -6.27 9.17 6.60
N THR A 29 -6.79 8.23 5.82
CA THR A 29 -7.52 8.51 4.58
C THR A 29 -8.91 9.07 4.86
N GLU A 30 -9.64 8.52 5.83
CA GLU A 30 -10.93 9.05 6.31
C GLU A 30 -10.81 10.51 6.75
N GLU A 31 -9.82 10.80 7.60
CA GLU A 31 -9.53 12.17 8.06
C GLU A 31 -9.20 13.12 6.91
N TYR A 32 -8.42 12.67 5.92
CA TYR A 32 -8.12 13.44 4.73
C TYR A 32 -9.38 13.75 3.92
N ILE A 33 -10.22 12.74 3.67
CA ILE A 33 -11.46 12.88 2.91
C ILE A 33 -12.43 13.83 3.61
N HIS A 34 -12.59 13.71 4.93
CA HIS A 34 -13.43 14.59 5.73
C HIS A 34 -12.93 16.03 5.68
N ARG A 35 -11.63 16.26 5.87
CA ARG A 35 -11.02 17.60 5.85
C ARG A 35 -11.25 18.33 4.53
N TYR A 36 -11.23 17.61 3.41
CA TYR A 36 -11.32 18.18 2.06
C TYR A 36 -12.68 17.95 1.40
N ASN A 37 -13.66 17.39 2.10
CA ASN A 37 -15.01 17.08 1.60
C ASN A 37 -14.99 16.34 0.24
N ILE A 38 -14.14 15.32 0.13
CA ILE A 38 -13.96 14.56 -1.10
C ILE A 38 -15.14 13.59 -1.29
N ARG A 39 -15.82 13.67 -2.44
CA ARG A 39 -16.94 12.80 -2.82
C ARG A 39 -16.56 11.91 -4.00
N LYS A 40 -15.55 11.07 -3.80
CA LYS A 40 -15.05 10.12 -4.81
C LYS A 40 -14.89 8.75 -4.18
N ASP A 41 -14.94 7.73 -5.02
CA ASP A 41 -14.63 6.37 -4.63
C ASP A 41 -13.16 6.27 -4.20
N ILE A 42 -12.90 5.39 -3.24
CA ILE A 42 -11.59 5.20 -2.62
C ILE A 42 -11.06 3.83 -3.04
N GLN A 43 -9.80 3.78 -3.44
CA GLN A 43 -9.09 2.55 -3.75
C GLN A 43 -7.72 2.58 -3.08
N PHE A 44 -7.33 1.46 -2.47
CA PHE A 44 -6.03 1.33 -1.82
C PHE A 44 -5.12 0.42 -2.63
N ASP A 45 -4.12 1.02 -3.25
CA ASP A 45 -3.15 0.30 -4.09
C ASP A 45 -1.83 0.06 -3.34
N ILE A 46 -1.11 -0.99 -3.75
CA ILE A 46 0.29 -1.21 -3.37
C ILE A 46 1.16 -1.01 -4.61
N MET A 47 2.21 -0.21 -4.46
CA MET A 47 3.33 -0.16 -5.41
C MET A 47 4.57 -0.70 -4.72
N ALA A 48 5.16 -1.77 -5.27
CA ALA A 48 6.38 -2.36 -4.78
C ALA A 48 7.55 -2.08 -5.73
N LEU A 49 8.71 -1.79 -5.15
CA LEU A 49 9.95 -1.59 -5.89
C LEU A 49 10.85 -2.79 -5.61
N LEU A 50 10.97 -3.68 -6.58
CA LEU A 50 11.73 -4.92 -6.47
C LEU A 50 13.12 -4.73 -7.10
N PRO A 51 14.22 -4.83 -6.35
CA PRO A 51 15.54 -4.71 -6.92
C PRO A 51 15.79 -5.85 -7.91
N ASN A 52 16.22 -5.51 -9.12
CA ASN A 52 16.54 -6.48 -10.15
C ASN A 52 18.05 -6.70 -10.27
N LYS A 53 18.43 -7.76 -11.00
CA LYS A 53 19.83 -8.16 -11.22
C LYS A 53 20.68 -7.10 -11.95
N HIS A 54 20.06 -6.07 -12.51
CA HIS A 54 20.71 -4.99 -13.25
C HIS A 54 21.00 -3.77 -12.37
N GLY A 55 20.78 -3.84 -11.06
CA GLY A 55 20.98 -2.71 -10.15
C GLY A 55 19.91 -1.62 -10.29
N THR A 56 18.77 -1.95 -10.90
CA THR A 56 17.59 -1.09 -11.02
C THR A 56 16.41 -1.71 -10.26
N PHE A 57 15.24 -1.08 -10.30
CA PHE A 57 14.03 -1.60 -9.65
C PHE A 57 12.96 -1.91 -10.69
N ASP A 58 12.38 -3.09 -10.59
CA ASP A 58 11.10 -3.40 -11.24
C ASP A 58 9.98 -2.82 -10.38
N ILE A 59 9.00 -2.20 -11.03
CA ILE A 59 7.83 -1.64 -10.36
C ILE A 59 6.69 -2.64 -10.52
N GLU A 60 6.18 -3.14 -9.40
CA GLU A 60 4.96 -3.93 -9.35
C GLU A 60 3.83 -3.07 -8.78
N HIS A 61 2.74 -2.92 -9.56
CA HIS A 61 1.52 -2.24 -9.11
C HIS A 61 0.43 -3.27 -8.88
N ILE A 62 -0.07 -3.31 -7.65
CA ILE A 62 -1.19 -4.14 -7.20
C ILE A 62 -2.37 -3.21 -6.93
N PRO A 63 -3.30 -3.06 -7.89
CA PRO A 63 -4.50 -2.29 -7.68
C PRO A 63 -5.45 -3.00 -6.71
N ASP A 64 -6.25 -2.23 -5.96
CA ASP A 64 -7.26 -2.78 -5.03
C ASP A 64 -6.66 -3.82 -4.05
N ALA A 65 -5.53 -3.45 -3.46
CA ALA A 65 -4.70 -4.36 -2.70
C ALA A 65 -5.35 -4.83 -1.40
N PHE A 66 -6.24 -4.02 -0.82
CA PHE A 66 -7.02 -4.38 0.35
C PHE A 66 -8.30 -3.53 0.48
N LEU A 67 -9.30 -4.11 1.13
CA LEU A 67 -10.53 -3.41 1.52
C LEU A 67 -10.34 -2.68 2.84
N ALA A 68 -10.98 -1.52 2.98
CA ALA A 68 -11.14 -0.89 4.28
C ALA A 68 -11.94 -1.84 5.20
N PRO A 69 -11.44 -2.19 6.39
CA PRO A 69 -12.20 -3.00 7.32
C PRO A 69 -13.42 -2.20 7.77
N LEU A 70 -14.59 -2.84 7.76
CA LEU A 70 -15.80 -2.27 8.33
C LEU A 70 -15.54 -2.02 9.82
N SER A 71 -15.64 -0.76 10.23
CA SER A 71 -15.56 -0.30 11.62
C SER A 71 -16.81 -0.63 12.40
#